data_AF-A0A848L901-F1
#
_entry.id   AF-A0A848L901-F1
#
_cell.length_a   1.000
_cell.length_b   1.000
_cell.length_c   1.000
_cell.angle_alpha   90.00
_cell.angle_beta   90.00
_cell.angle_gamma   90.00
#
_symmetry.space_group_name_H-M   'P 1'
#
loop_
_entity.id
_entity.type
_entity.pdbx_description
1 polymer ?
#
loop_
_entity_poly.entity_id
_entity_poly.type
_entity_poly.pdbx_seq_one_letter_code
_entity_poly.pdbx_strand_id
1 'polypeptide(L)'
;MAVGCGDVRVPETSPAVAPVLTEHRPSQALAATKSVGEDCTQAGASECTSGVCLHVRPQRESGYVCSQRCVSSAECPPQWRCSQIYPGPNNQMCVPPAS
;
A
#
# COMPACT_ATOMS: atom_id res chain seq x y z
N MET A 1 -49.48 3.09 -45.97
CA MET A 1 -49.39 2.51 -44.61
C MET A 1 -48.16 3.11 -43.97
N ALA A 2 -48.34 3.91 -42.92
CA ALA A 2 -47.27 4.63 -42.23
C ALA A 2 -46.94 3.89 -40.92
N VAL A 3 -45.66 3.71 -40.62
CA VAL A 3 -45.16 3.24 -39.32
C VAL A 3 -43.90 4.03 -38.98
N GLY A 4 -43.99 4.81 -37.90
CA GLY A 4 -43.06 5.86 -37.51
C GLY A 4 -41.83 5.35 -36.76
N CYS A 5 -40.73 6.12 -36.87
CA CYS A 5 -39.55 5.99 -36.01
C CYS A 5 -39.85 6.64 -34.65
N GLY A 6 -39.81 5.84 -33.58
CA GLY A 6 -39.90 6.32 -32.21
C GLY A 6 -38.56 6.90 -31.74
N ASP A 7 -38.59 8.15 -31.30
CA ASP A 7 -37.49 8.86 -30.67
C ASP A 7 -37.34 8.37 -29.21
N VAL A 8 -36.30 7.59 -28.91
CA VAL A 8 -35.96 7.21 -27.53
C VAL A 8 -35.07 8.30 -26.93
N ARG A 9 -35.67 9.18 -26.13
CA ARG A 9 -34.92 10.10 -25.26
C ARG A 9 -34.38 9.32 -24.06
N VAL A 10 -33.07 9.15 -24.00
CA VAL A 10 -32.37 8.65 -22.81
C VAL A 10 -32.37 9.78 -21.78
N PRO A 11 -32.89 9.59 -20.56
CA PRO A 11 -32.72 10.57 -19.50
C PRO A 11 -31.24 10.66 -19.12
N GLU A 12 -30.65 11.84 -19.35
CA GLU A 12 -29.31 12.23 -18.91
C GLU A 12 -29.28 12.20 -17.39
N THR A 13 -28.97 11.02 -16.84
CA THR A 13 -28.72 10.85 -15.42
C THR A 13 -27.31 11.40 -15.18
N SER A 14 -27.27 12.66 -14.76
CA SER A 14 -26.09 13.32 -14.24
C SER A 14 -25.40 12.38 -13.23
N PRO A 15 -24.17 11.88 -13.49
CA PRO A 15 -23.53 11.01 -12.53
C PRO A 15 -23.18 11.86 -11.32
N ALA A 16 -23.88 11.61 -10.21
CA ALA A 16 -23.46 12.05 -8.90
C ALA A 16 -21.98 11.67 -8.74
N VAL A 17 -21.12 12.68 -8.59
CA VAL A 17 -19.68 12.49 -8.39
C VAL A 17 -19.51 11.71 -7.10
N ALA A 18 -19.38 10.39 -7.22
CA ALA A 18 -18.99 9.54 -6.10
C ALA A 18 -17.65 10.06 -5.58
N PRO A 19 -17.42 10.15 -4.25
CA PRO A 19 -16.13 10.51 -3.73
C PRO A 19 -15.11 9.52 -4.28
N VAL A 20 -14.21 10.02 -5.14
CA VAL A 20 -13.09 9.25 -5.65
C VAL A 20 -12.29 8.83 -4.43
N LEU A 21 -12.37 7.54 -4.09
CA LEU A 21 -11.47 6.89 -3.14
C LEU A 21 -10.06 7.12 -3.67
N THR A 22 -9.43 8.17 -3.17
CA THR A 22 -8.11 8.57 -3.62
C THR A 22 -7.15 7.61 -2.93
N GLU A 23 -6.76 6.54 -3.63
CA GLU A 23 -5.77 5.61 -3.11
C GLU A 23 -4.49 6.39 -2.77
N HIS A 24 -3.94 6.13 -1.59
CA HIS A 24 -2.69 6.74 -1.16
C HIS A 24 -1.58 6.28 -2.11
N ARG A 25 -1.09 7.19 -2.96
CA ARG A 25 -0.06 6.91 -3.95
C ARG A 25 1.24 7.59 -3.49
N PRO A 26 2.22 6.82 -2.95
CA PRO A 26 3.47 7.39 -2.47
C PRO A 26 4.23 8.06 -3.60
N SER A 27 4.86 9.20 -3.29
CA SER A 27 5.79 9.86 -4.20
C SER A 27 7.09 9.04 -4.32
N GLN A 28 7.87 9.19 -5.40
CA GLN A 28 9.20 8.55 -5.46
C GLN A 28 10.22 9.41 -4.73
N ALA A 29 10.95 8.81 -3.79
CA ALA A 29 12.03 9.47 -3.07
C ALA A 29 13.22 9.73 -4.00
N LEU A 30 13.92 10.84 -3.77
CA LEU A 30 15.13 11.19 -4.53
C LEU A 30 16.30 10.22 -4.24
N ALA A 31 16.33 9.67 -3.01
CA ALA A 31 17.32 8.70 -2.57
C ALA A 31 16.75 7.81 -1.46
N ALA A 32 17.12 6.53 -1.47
CA ALA A 32 16.81 5.58 -0.40
C ALA A 32 17.77 5.81 0.77
N THR A 33 17.28 6.44 1.83
CA THR A 33 18.10 6.84 2.99
C THR A 33 17.63 6.21 4.30
N LYS A 34 16.43 5.65 4.33
CA LYS A 34 15.79 5.08 5.52
C LYS A 34 16.25 3.65 5.75
N SER A 35 16.57 3.35 6.99
CA SER A 35 16.95 2.03 7.49
C SER A 35 15.75 1.27 8.02
N VAL A 36 15.91 -0.04 8.26
CA VAL A 36 14.85 -0.89 8.84
C VAL A 36 14.35 -0.30 10.16
N GLY A 37 13.04 -0.19 10.32
CA GLY A 37 12.36 0.38 11.48
C GLY A 37 12.02 1.87 11.36
N GLU A 38 12.54 2.58 10.37
CA GLU A 38 12.17 3.99 10.13
C GLU A 38 10.85 4.14 9.37
N ASP A 39 10.21 5.30 9.51
CA ASP A 39 8.99 5.64 8.79
C ASP A 39 9.25 5.85 7.29
N CYS A 40 8.37 5.28 6.46
CA CYS A 40 8.37 5.40 5.00
C CYS A 40 7.00 5.83 4.46
N THR A 41 6.23 6.59 5.25
CA THR A 41 4.86 6.97 4.88
C THR A 41 4.84 7.90 3.65
N GLN A 42 5.87 8.72 3.44
CA GLN A 42 5.85 9.81 2.44
C GLN A 42 6.11 9.34 1.01
N ALA A 43 7.12 8.48 0.83
CA ALA A 43 7.59 8.01 -0.47
C ALA A 43 7.78 6.48 -0.53
N GLY A 44 7.26 5.77 0.49
CA GLY A 44 7.07 4.33 0.46
C GLY A 44 8.39 3.56 0.37
N ALA A 45 8.36 2.48 -0.42
CA ALA A 45 9.52 1.61 -0.63
C ALA A 45 10.76 2.36 -1.14
N SER A 46 10.57 3.48 -1.85
CA SER A 46 11.66 4.27 -2.42
C SER A 46 12.52 4.97 -1.36
N GLU A 47 11.97 5.22 -0.17
CA GLU A 47 12.73 5.81 0.93
C GLU A 47 13.63 4.80 1.62
N CYS A 48 13.26 3.52 1.58
CA CYS A 48 13.93 2.44 2.29
C CYS A 48 15.13 1.93 1.51
N THR A 49 16.29 1.86 2.16
CA THR A 49 17.50 1.22 1.61
C THR A 49 17.29 -0.23 1.18
N SER A 50 16.37 -0.93 1.85
CA SER A 50 15.94 -2.29 1.51
C SER A 50 14.97 -2.35 0.33
N GLY A 51 14.40 -1.22 -0.11
CA GLY A 51 13.33 -1.17 -1.10
C GLY A 51 11.99 -1.74 -0.61
N VAL A 52 11.80 -1.90 0.71
CA VAL A 52 10.57 -2.47 1.28
C VAL A 52 10.00 -1.55 2.34
N CYS A 53 8.74 -1.14 2.13
CA CYS A 53 7.94 -0.38 3.07
C CYS A 53 6.70 -1.20 3.43
N LEU A 54 6.59 -1.63 4.69
CA LEU A 54 5.48 -2.44 5.19
C LEU A 54 4.46 -1.60 5.94
N HIS A 55 3.18 -1.87 5.66
CA HIS A 55 2.08 -1.32 6.44
C HIS A 55 1.71 -2.30 7.56
N VAL A 56 1.91 -1.89 8.81
CA VAL A 56 1.77 -2.77 9.99
C VAL A 56 0.62 -2.36 10.91
N ARG A 57 -0.03 -1.22 10.65
CA ARG A 57 -1.16 -0.70 11.44
C ARG A 57 -2.45 -0.67 10.62
N PRO A 58 -3.63 -0.72 11.24
CA PRO A 58 -4.90 -0.65 10.52
C PRO A 58 -5.21 0.75 9.94
N GLN A 59 -4.63 1.82 10.50
CA GLN A 59 -4.81 3.18 9.99
C GLN A 59 -4.13 3.35 8.62
N ARG A 60 -4.90 3.77 7.61
CA ARG A 60 -4.42 3.92 6.22
C ARG A 60 -3.27 4.90 6.02
N GLU A 61 -3.15 5.91 6.88
CA GLU A 61 -2.16 6.99 6.70
C GLU A 61 -0.96 6.88 7.65
N SER A 62 -0.83 5.76 8.38
CA SER A 62 0.24 5.61 9.36
C SER A 62 0.63 4.16 9.55
N GLY A 63 1.82 3.95 10.15
CA GLY A 63 2.35 2.61 10.38
C GLY A 63 2.99 2.01 9.14
N TYR A 64 3.55 2.86 8.27
CA TYR A 64 4.46 2.43 7.20
C TYR A 64 5.88 2.47 7.73
N VAL A 65 6.51 1.30 7.78
CA VAL A 65 7.88 1.18 8.29
C VAL A 65 8.76 0.45 7.29
N CYS A 66 10.00 0.91 7.14
CA CYS A 66 11.00 0.22 6.36
C CYS A 66 11.27 -1.14 6.98
N SER A 67 11.23 -2.18 6.15
CA SER A 67 11.46 -3.56 6.56
C SER A 67 12.47 -4.22 5.64
N GLN A 68 12.85 -5.45 5.92
CA GLN A 68 13.71 -6.25 5.05
C GLN A 68 13.25 -7.71 5.03
N ARG A 69 13.66 -8.42 3.98
CA ARG A 69 13.50 -9.87 3.90
C ARG A 69 14.37 -10.55 4.96
N CYS A 70 13.89 -11.67 5.46
CA CYS A 70 14.59 -12.46 6.46
C CYS A 70 14.32 -13.94 6.23
N VAL A 71 15.24 -14.79 6.70
CA VAL A 71 15.03 -16.24 6.78
C VAL A 71 14.76 -16.64 8.25
N SER A 72 15.32 -15.88 9.18
CA SER A 72 15.27 -16.10 10.62
C SER A 72 15.06 -14.80 11.40
N SER A 73 14.49 -14.90 12.60
CA SER A 73 14.30 -13.73 13.47
C SER A 73 15.61 -13.10 13.97
N ALA A 74 16.76 -13.78 13.82
CA ALA A 74 18.06 -13.25 14.20
C ALA A 74 18.57 -12.17 13.23
N GLU A 75 18.04 -12.13 12.00
CA GLU A 75 18.35 -11.11 10.99
C GLU A 75 17.52 -9.83 11.18
N CYS A 76 16.53 -9.87 12.08
CA CYS A 76 15.64 -8.74 12.33
C CYS A 76 16.14 -7.88 13.50
N PRO A 77 15.74 -6.60 13.56
CA PRO A 77 16.02 -5.76 14.70
C PRO A 77 15.51 -6.36 16.02
N PRO A 78 16.01 -5.90 17.18
CA PRO A 78 15.54 -6.36 18.48
C PRO A 78 14.01 -6.26 18.58
N GLN A 79 13.38 -7.30 19.14
CA GLN A 79 11.91 -7.43 19.30
C GLN A 79 11.11 -7.65 18.02
N TRP A 80 11.72 -7.58 16.84
CA TRP A 80 11.05 -7.90 15.58
C TRP A 80 11.09 -9.41 15.33
N ARG A 81 10.14 -9.89 14.53
CA ARG A 81 10.04 -11.32 14.19
C ARG A 81 10.03 -11.49 12.68
N CYS A 82 10.74 -12.52 12.22
CA CYS A 82 10.66 -12.92 10.82
C CYS A 82 9.33 -13.63 10.58
N SER A 83 8.41 -12.96 9.88
CA SER A 83 7.04 -13.43 9.67
C SER A 83 6.72 -13.54 8.18
N GLN A 84 5.95 -14.54 7.82
CA GLN A 84 5.45 -14.70 6.45
C GLN A 84 4.32 -13.71 6.17
N ILE A 85 4.43 -12.98 5.07
CA ILE A 85 3.48 -11.97 4.62
C ILE A 85 2.79 -12.45 3.35
N TYR A 86 1.47 -12.35 3.32
CA TYR A 86 0.64 -12.73 2.16
C TYR A 86 0.59 -11.59 1.13
N PRO A 87 0.54 -11.88 -0.20
CA PRO A 87 0.57 -13.20 -0.83
C PRO A 87 2.00 -13.71 -1.11
N GLY A 88 2.26 -15.00 -0.82
CA GLY A 88 3.44 -15.72 -1.33
C GLY A 88 4.07 -16.71 -0.34
N PRO A 89 4.39 -17.94 -0.77
CA PRO A 89 4.97 -18.98 0.10
C PRO A 89 6.40 -18.68 0.60
N ASN A 90 7.09 -17.66 0.07
CA ASN A 90 8.46 -17.30 0.43
C ASN A 90 8.64 -15.81 0.76
N ASN A 91 7.56 -15.10 1.08
CA ASN A 91 7.63 -13.68 1.42
C ASN A 91 7.75 -13.53 2.94
N GLN A 92 8.92 -13.86 3.48
CA GLN A 92 9.24 -13.61 4.89
C GLN A 92 9.90 -12.24 5.04
N MET A 93 9.41 -11.46 5.99
CA MET A 93 9.90 -10.11 6.27
C MET A 93 9.99 -9.89 7.78
N CYS A 94 10.87 -8.96 8.16
CA CYS A 94 10.94 -8.50 9.53
C CYS A 94 9.70 -7.66 9.86
N VAL A 95 8.88 -8.16 10.77
CA VAL A 95 7.66 -7.46 11.22
C VAL A 95 7.87 -6.99 12.66
N PRO A 96 7.55 -5.72 12.98
CA PRO A 96 7.58 -5.24 14.35
C PRO A 96 6.56 -5.99 15.23
N PRO A 97 6.75 -5.97 16.56
CA PRO A 97 5.76 -6.57 17.46
C PRO A 97 4.40 -5.88 17.29
N ALA A 98 3.33 -6.67 17.32
CA ALA A 98 1.97 -6.13 17.38
C ALA A 98 1.80 -5.42 18.72
N SER A 99 1.64 -4.10 18.66
CA SER A 99 1.34 -3.23 19.80
C SER A 99 -0.16 -3.12 20.03
#